data_AF-A0A7Z9T096-F1
#
_entry.id   AF-A0A7Z9T096-F1
#
_cell.length_a   1.000
_cell.length_b   1.000
_cell.length_c   1.000
_cell.angle_alpha   90.00
_cell.angle_beta   90.00
_cell.angle_gamma   90.00
#
_symmetry.space_group_name_H-M   'P 1'
#
loop_
_entity.id
_entity.type
_entity.pdbx_description
1 polymer ?
#
loop_
_entity_poly.entity_id
_entity_poly.type
_entity_poly.pdbx_seq_one_letter_code
_entity_poly.pdbx_strand_id
1 'polypeptide(L)'
;MLKSEIYVPVNRRNTAFTVVILLFLILFVKLYILMIHSYEEYRSKADYNRIRPVITYAPRGNIFDRNGNVLAANTSIYTISVVKDELTNPVKELSQVSGYLDIPLKTLKVLVLTIVS
;
A
#
# COMPACT_ATOMS: atom_id res chain seq x y z
N MET A 1 -46.92 -33.48 20.65
CA MET A 1 -46.55 -33.38 19.21
C MET A 1 -46.61 -31.93 18.80
N LEU A 2 -45.45 -31.28 18.69
CA LEU A 2 -45.30 -29.87 18.36
C LEU A 2 -45.45 -29.67 16.85
N LYS A 3 -46.45 -28.90 16.42
CA LYS A 3 -46.53 -28.36 15.05
C LYS A 3 -46.34 -26.85 15.14
N SER A 4 -45.09 -26.40 15.15
CA SER A 4 -44.73 -24.98 15.02
C SER A 4 -44.77 -24.60 13.54
N GLU A 5 -45.96 -24.54 12.96
CA GLU A 5 -46.14 -23.93 11.64
C GLU A 5 -46.12 -22.42 11.83
N ILE A 6 -44.99 -21.80 11.48
CA ILE A 6 -44.86 -20.35 11.34
C ILE A 6 -45.76 -19.93 10.17
N TYR A 7 -47.03 -19.65 10.46
CA TYR A 7 -48.01 -19.18 9.48
C TYR A 7 -47.78 -17.69 9.21
N VAL A 8 -46.96 -17.39 8.20
CA VAL A 8 -46.78 -16.02 7.69
C VAL A 8 -47.86 -15.75 6.64
N PRO A 9 -48.73 -14.73 6.81
CA PRO A 9 -49.80 -14.48 5.86
C PRO A 9 -49.22 -14.13 4.48
N VAL A 10 -49.82 -14.70 3.43
CA VAL A 10 -49.32 -14.67 2.05
C VAL A 10 -49.04 -13.25 1.55
N ASN A 11 -49.88 -12.28 1.94
CA ASN A 11 -49.73 -10.88 1.56
C ASN A 11 -48.45 -10.26 2.15
N ARG A 12 -48.11 -10.56 3.42
CA ARG A 12 -46.88 -10.06 4.06
C ARG A 12 -45.63 -10.69 3.45
N ARG A 13 -45.70 -11.98 3.09
CA ARG A 13 -44.62 -12.68 2.39
C ARG A 13 -44.36 -12.03 1.02
N ASN A 14 -45.40 -11.83 0.23
CA ASN A 14 -45.26 -11.25 -1.11
C ASN A 14 -44.73 -9.81 -1.06
N THR A 15 -45.18 -8.98 -0.11
CA THR A 15 -44.63 -7.63 0.06
C THR A 15 -43.14 -7.65 0.42
N ALA A 16 -42.71 -8.55 1.30
CA ALA A 16 -41.31 -8.68 1.67
C ALA A 16 -40.44 -9.12 0.47
N PHE A 17 -40.91 -10.08 -0.32
CA PHE A 17 -40.23 -10.49 -1.55
C PHE A 17 -40.12 -9.36 -2.57
N THR A 18 -41.19 -8.58 -2.77
CA THR A 18 -41.16 -7.42 -3.67
C THR A 18 -40.14 -6.39 -3.21
N VAL A 19 -40.08 -6.07 -1.91
CA VAL A 19 -39.09 -5.14 -1.36
C VAL A 19 -37.67 -5.64 -1.59
N VAL A 20 -37.41 -6.92 -1.32
CA VAL A 20 -36.08 -7.52 -1.53
C VAL A 20 -35.67 -7.44 -3.00
N ILE A 21 -36.57 -7.79 -3.92
CA ILE A 21 -36.31 -7.69 -5.38
C ILE A 21 -36.00 -6.24 -5.76
N LEU A 22 -36.74 -5.27 -5.22
CA LEU A 22 -36.53 -3.85 -5.51
C LEU A 22 -35.17 -3.36 -5.01
N LEU A 23 -34.73 -3.79 -3.83
CA LEU A 23 -33.39 -3.50 -3.30
C LEU A 23 -32.29 -4.09 -4.18
N PHE A 24 -32.44 -5.34 -4.63
CA PHE A 24 -31.50 -5.96 -5.57
C PHE A 24 -31.48 -5.23 -6.91
N LEU A 25 -32.63 -4.78 -7.41
CA LEU A 25 -32.70 -3.98 -8.65
C LEU A 25 -31.89 -2.68 -8.51
N ILE A 26 -32.03 -1.96 -7.39
CA ILE A 26 -31.25 -0.75 -7.10
C ILE A 26 -29.75 -1.07 -7.09
N LEU A 27 -29.36 -2.19 -6.48
CA LEU A 27 -27.96 -2.64 -6.46
C LEU A 27 -27.44 -2.94 -7.88
N PHE A 28 -28.25 -3.61 -8.71
CA PHE A 28 -27.90 -3.87 -10.11
C PHE A 28 -27.70 -2.59 -10.91
N VAL A 29 -28.56 -1.59 -10.74
CA VAL A 29 -28.40 -0.28 -11.38
C VAL A 29 -27.10 0.39 -10.92
N LYS A 30 -26.81 0.38 -9.62
CA LYS A 30 -25.55 0.89 -9.05
C LYS A 30 -24.33 0.19 -9.65
N LEU A 31 -24.37 -1.13 -9.77
CA LEU A 31 -23.30 -1.93 -10.39
C LEU A 31 -23.15 -1.60 -11.87
N TYR A 32 -24.24 -1.49 -12.60
CA TYR A 32 -24.22 -1.14 -14.02
C TYR A 32 -23.58 0.23 -14.26
N ILE A 33 -23.90 1.23 -13.45
CA ILE A 33 -23.26 2.55 -13.51
C ILE A 33 -21.74 2.41 -13.29
N LEU A 34 -21.32 1.67 -12.26
CA LEU A 34 -19.90 1.46 -11.97
C LEU A 34 -19.17 0.73 -13.10
N MET A 35 -19.82 -0.28 -13.68
CA MET A 35 -19.23 -1.13 -14.72
C MET A 35 -19.18 -0.47 -16.10
N ILE A 36 -20.06 0.48 -16.42
CA ILE A 36 -20.09 1.11 -17.75
C ILE A 36 -19.56 2.54 -17.71
N HIS A 37 -20.07 3.40 -16.82
CA HIS A 37 -19.62 4.79 -16.77
C HIS A 37 -18.22 4.92 -16.20
N SER A 38 -17.88 4.13 -15.18
CA SER A 38 -16.57 4.24 -14.52
C SER A 38 -15.53 3.23 -15.05
N TYR A 39 -15.86 2.46 -16.10
CA TYR A 39 -14.95 1.45 -16.65
C TYR A 39 -13.60 2.04 -17.03
N GLU A 40 -13.59 3.10 -17.85
CA GLU A 40 -12.36 3.68 -18.37
C GLU A 40 -11.49 4.28 -17.26
N GLU A 41 -12.11 4.92 -16.28
CA GLU A 41 -11.40 5.51 -15.14
C GLU A 41 -10.74 4.43 -14.27
N TYR A 42 -11.48 3.37 -13.91
CA TYR A 42 -10.93 2.28 -13.12
C TYR A 42 -9.91 1.45 -13.90
N ARG A 43 -10.09 1.31 -15.22
CA ARG A 43 -9.14 0.65 -16.10
C ARG A 43 -7.82 1.42 -16.17
N SER A 44 -7.89 2.73 -16.37
CA SER A 44 -6.72 3.61 -16.40
C SER A 44 -5.96 3.61 -15.07
N LYS A 45 -6.67 3.67 -13.94
CA LYS A 45 -6.06 3.57 -12.60
C LYS A 45 -5.37 2.23 -12.38
N ALA A 46 -5.98 1.12 -12.82
CA ALA A 46 -5.37 -0.21 -12.72
C ALA A 46 -4.13 -0.34 -13.61
N ASP A 47 -4.16 0.18 -14.84
CA ASP A 47 -3.04 0.13 -15.77
C ASP A 47 -1.88 1.04 -15.29
N TYR A 48 -2.17 2.20 -14.69
CA TYR A 48 -1.16 3.05 -14.05
C TYR A 48 -0.50 2.34 -12.86
N ASN A 49 -1.28 1.67 -12.02
CA ASN A 49 -0.74 0.89 -10.90
C ASN A 49 0.08 -0.33 -11.36
N ARG A 50 -0.18 -0.86 -12.55
CA ARG A 50 0.58 -1.99 -13.14
C ARG A 50 1.96 -1.55 -13.65
N ILE A 51 2.08 -0.32 -14.14
CA ILE A 51 3.33 0.20 -14.72
C ILE A 51 3.96 1.14 -13.71
N ARG A 52 4.84 0.62 -12.86
CA ARG A 52 5.70 1.45 -12.02
C ARG A 52 6.95 1.81 -12.83
N PRO A 53 7.12 3.06 -13.31
CA PRO A 53 8.35 3.45 -13.98
C PRO A 53 9.49 3.39 -12.96
N VAL A 54 10.43 2.47 -13.15
CA VAL A 54 11.68 2.43 -12.40
C VAL A 54 12.72 3.15 -13.25
N ILE A 55 13.11 4.34 -12.82
CA ILE A 55 14.18 5.10 -13.48
C ILE A 55 15.49 4.42 -13.12
N THR A 56 16.15 3.80 -14.10
CA THR A 56 17.49 3.26 -13.95
C THR A 56 18.50 4.31 -14.39
N TYR A 57 19.23 4.88 -13.45
CA TYR A 57 20.32 5.82 -13.77
C TYR A 57 21.51 5.06 -14.36
N ALA A 58 22.09 5.58 -15.43
CA ALA A 58 23.36 5.07 -15.93
C ALA A 58 24.46 5.28 -14.87
N PRO A 59 25.33 4.29 -14.61
CA PRO A 59 26.43 4.45 -13.68
C PRO A 59 27.39 5.54 -14.18
N ARG A 60 27.93 6.34 -13.27
CA ARG A 60 28.97 7.32 -13.62
C ARG A 60 30.24 6.60 -14.04
N GLY A 61 30.86 7.06 -15.12
CA GLY A 61 32.19 6.58 -15.53
C GLY A 61 33.27 6.98 -14.53
N ASN A 62 34.37 6.23 -14.53
CA ASN A 62 35.53 6.57 -13.71
C ASN A 62 36.31 7.73 -14.36
N ILE A 63 36.75 8.69 -13.56
CA ILE A 63 37.60 9.80 -13.98
C ILE A 63 39.05 9.37 -13.79
N PHE A 64 39.85 9.46 -14.85
CA PHE A 64 41.27 9.11 -14.84
C PHE A 64 42.16 10.34 -15.05
N ASP A 65 43.34 10.36 -14.46
CA ASP A 65 44.41 11.28 -14.81
C ASP A 65 45.07 10.88 -16.15
N ARG A 66 45.91 11.74 -16.73
CA ARG A 66 46.68 11.50 -17.96
C ARG A 66 47.53 10.22 -17.95
N ASN A 67 47.87 9.72 -16.77
CA ASN A 67 48.67 8.52 -16.55
C ASN A 67 47.81 7.25 -16.36
N GLY A 68 46.48 7.35 -16.48
CA GLY A 68 45.56 6.21 -16.30
C GLY A 68 45.19 5.91 -14.84
N ASN A 69 45.56 6.76 -13.88
CA ASN A 69 45.21 6.60 -12.47
C ASN A 69 43.79 7.09 -12.19
N VAL A 70 42.99 6.32 -11.44
CA VAL A 70 41.61 6.70 -11.07
C VAL A 70 41.64 7.84 -10.05
N LEU A 71 41.02 8.97 -10.39
CA LEU A 71 40.82 10.13 -9.50
C LEU A 71 39.43 10.12 -8.85
N ALA A 72 38.41 9.63 -9.55
CA ALA A 72 37.07 9.48 -9.01
C ALA A 72 36.38 8.27 -9.61
N ALA A 73 35.78 7.43 -8.77
CA ALA A 73 34.99 6.27 -9.18
C ALA A 73 33.72 6.19 -8.33
N ASN A 74 32.74 5.46 -8.84
CA ASN A 74 31.58 5.10 -8.05
C ASN A 74 32.01 4.08 -6.97
N THR A 75 31.83 4.40 -5.69
CA THR A 75 32.08 3.47 -4.58
C THR A 75 30.77 3.12 -3.91
N SER A 76 30.56 1.83 -3.62
CA SER A 76 29.38 1.36 -2.91
C SER A 76 29.47 1.78 -1.45
N ILE A 77 28.48 2.54 -0.99
CA ILE A 77 28.34 2.94 0.42
C ILE A 77 27.22 2.10 1.04
N TYR A 78 27.48 1.52 2.20
CA TYR A 78 26.45 0.82 2.98
C TYR A 78 25.61 1.84 3.75
N THR A 79 24.29 1.81 3.56
CA THR A 79 23.34 2.66 4.29
C THR A 79 22.39 1.78 5.09
N ILE A 80 22.14 2.16 6.34
CA ILE A 80 21.14 1.52 7.19
C ILE A 80 19.85 2.33 7.11
N SER A 81 18.79 1.72 6.64
CA SER A 81 17.43 2.28 6.62
C SER A 81 16.54 1.54 7.61
N VAL A 82 15.66 2.28 8.30
CA VAL A 82 14.68 1.72 9.23
C VAL A 82 13.30 2.11 8.75
N VAL A 83 12.45 1.13 8.49
CA VAL A 83 11.04 1.34 8.12
C VAL A 83 10.22 1.32 9.40
N LYS A 84 9.56 2.44 9.70
CA LYS A 84 8.81 2.60 10.96
C LYS A 84 7.72 1.56 11.16
N ASP A 85 7.03 1.18 10.09
CA ASP A 85 5.88 0.27 10.14
C ASP A 85 6.27 -1.21 10.35
N GLU A 86 7.56 -1.54 10.20
CA GLU A 86 8.09 -2.88 10.46
C GLU A 86 8.58 -3.04 11.92
N LEU A 87 8.62 -1.96 12.70
CA LEU A 87 9.07 -1.99 14.09
C LEU A 87 7.97 -2.54 15.00
N THR A 88 8.17 -3.73 15.56
CA THR A 88 7.22 -4.32 16.52
C THR A 88 7.39 -3.70 17.91
N ASN A 89 8.63 -3.43 18.31
CA ASN A 89 8.92 -2.65 19.52
C ASN A 89 10.03 -1.61 19.25
N PRO A 90 9.65 -0.36 18.90
CA PRO A 90 10.59 0.64 18.42
C PRO A 90 11.62 1.06 19.47
N VAL A 91 11.29 0.99 20.77
CA VAL A 91 12.22 1.41 21.83
C VAL A 91 13.35 0.38 21.99
N LYS A 92 13.01 -0.91 21.98
CA LYS A 92 13.98 -1.99 22.14
C LYS A 92 14.88 -2.13 20.91
N GLU A 93 14.28 -2.13 19.73
CA GLU A 93 15.01 -2.32 18.46
C GLU A 93 15.93 -1.13 18.16
N LEU A 94 15.47 0.11 18.37
CA LEU A 94 16.32 1.30 18.20
C LEU A 94 17.43 1.36 19.26
N SER A 95 17.21 0.84 20.47
CA SER A 95 18.27 0.80 21.50
C SER A 95 19.39 -0.18 21.15
N GLN A 96 19.05 -1.32 20.53
CA GLN A 96 20.04 -2.29 20.05
C GLN A 96 20.86 -1.72 18.90
N VAL A 97 20.19 -1.11 17.91
CA VAL A 97 20.85 -0.48 16.75
C VAL A 97 21.73 0.71 17.17
N SER A 98 21.27 1.51 18.14
CA SER A 98 22.06 2.59 18.75
C SER A 98 23.35 2.06 19.40
N GLY A 99 23.29 0.91 20.09
CA GLY A 99 24.46 0.29 20.70
C GLY A 99 25.49 -0.24 19.71
N TYR A 100 25.08 -0.70 18.53
CA TYR A 100 26.00 -1.16 17.48
C TYR A 100 26.64 -0.03 16.67
N LEU A 101 25.93 1.10 16.53
CA LEU A 101 26.38 2.23 15.71
C LEU A 101 27.03 3.36 16.53
N ASP A 102 26.99 3.29 17.86
CA ASP A 102 27.46 4.32 18.77
C ASP A 102 26.82 5.71 18.51
N ILE A 103 25.59 5.69 17.97
CA ILE A 103 24.79 6.89 17.65
C ILE A 103 23.75 7.08 18.75
N PRO A 104 23.59 8.30 19.31
CA PRO A 104 22.60 8.54 20.35
C PRO A 104 21.16 8.33 19.86
N LEU A 105 20.37 7.58 20.65
CA LEU A 105 18.95 7.25 20.44
C LEU A 105 18.07 8.46 20.08
N LYS A 106 18.40 9.64 20.60
CA LYS A 106 17.67 10.90 20.31
C LYS A 106 17.78 11.28 18.83
N THR A 107 18.95 11.10 18.23
CA THR A 107 19.22 11.43 16.81
C THR A 107 18.54 10.43 15.89
N LEU A 108 18.53 9.14 16.26
CA LEU A 108 17.84 8.08 15.50
C LEU A 108 16.32 8.30 15.43
N LYS A 109 15.70 8.69 16.55
CA LYS A 109 14.24 8.97 16.57
C LYS A 109 13.84 10.13 15.65
N VAL A 110 14.68 11.15 15.53
CA VAL A 110 14.44 12.29 14.64
C VAL A 110 14.55 11.85 13.18
N LEU A 111 15.59 11.09 12.84
CA LEU A 111 15.86 10.67 11.46
C LEU A 111 14.77 9.73 10.90
N VAL A 112 14.24 8.83 11.72
CA VAL A 112 13.16 7.91 11.33
C VAL A 112 11.83 8.64 11.11
N LEU A 113 11.57 9.75 11.81
CA LEU A 113 10.34 10.53 11.63
C LEU A 113 10.35 11.42 10.38
N THR A 114 11.52 11.92 9.96
CA THR A 114 11.64 12.88 8.85
C THR A 114 11.57 12.22 7.46
N ILE A 115 11.92 10.93 7.33
CA ILE A 115 11.95 10.25 6.02
C ILE A 115 10.54 9.82 5.55
N VAL A 116 9.51 9.95 6.41
CA VAL A 116 8.13 9.48 6.13
C VAL A 116 7.10 10.63 6.07
N SER A 117 7.53 11.91 6.09
CA SER A 117 6.63 13.07 5.89
C SER A 117 6.81 13.69 4.51
#